data_AF-A0AA88YCP1-F1
#
_entry.id   AF-A0AA88YCP1-F1
#
_cell.length_a   1.000
_cell.length_b   1.000
_cell.length_c   1.000
_cell.angle_alpha   90.00
_cell.angle_beta   90.00
_cell.angle_gamma   90.00
#
_symmetry.space_group_name_H-M   'P 1'
#
loop_
_entity.id
_entity.type
_entity.pdbx_description
1 polymer ?
#
loop_
_entity_poly.entity_id
_entity_poly.type
_entity_poly.pdbx_seq_one_letter_code
_entity_poly.pdbx_strand_id
1 'polypeptide(L)'
;MAIDELSCLLQRYVTTLQTFCSEPRRFGKVSYGGVNICMDDGVAPTKGCVIYAYDHHLSKLFTRQMNAHFKCATIFFGKDISTHFFRDVGGFNKILETHGNDSSILVLKMESRDFKHFLNFPGIIDRFAIKQVILEIYYDIEKGSEADLFDILSALRNLLDIKYYVYWFDRNRTCDNRVIADNKTTPCFTINMMRSFKRNGNVYLQKIDIPNNIPPLGGEHVERGKLLKYQDIYLNYISKHQILCKQSVRLGVDQDGSREVCHDVPFRPRSACIVYSFGRSYGLSFEEDIERSYGCEVSVFNPSINLTYSNTSIHIKVYHFEIGVQNGVAEFDNKTVELRTLKKIQTDLGHTNKRIDVLKIDVGDNEKQALPEMNIIWGIEQCCPDKCDIPSLL
;
A
#
# COMPACT_ATOMS: atom_id res chain seq x y z
N MET A 1 12.68 27.61 -7.91
CA MET A 1 11.88 26.47 -8.42
C MET A 1 10.45 26.82 -8.09
N ALA A 2 9.47 26.63 -8.97
CA ALA A 2 8.10 27.01 -8.64
C ALA A 2 7.55 26.10 -7.52
N ILE A 3 6.65 26.60 -6.66
CA ILE A 3 6.04 25.81 -5.57
C ILE A 3 5.37 24.52 -6.08
N ASP A 4 4.81 24.57 -7.29
CA ASP A 4 4.18 23.42 -7.97
C ASP A 4 5.20 22.34 -8.33
N GLU A 5 6.40 22.72 -8.76
CA GLU A 5 7.48 21.78 -9.08
C GLU A 5 7.98 21.07 -7.82
N LEU A 6 8.15 21.81 -6.72
CA LEU A 6 8.56 21.25 -5.42
C LEU A 6 7.48 20.34 -4.84
N SER A 7 6.21 20.72 -4.96
CA SER A 7 5.08 19.88 -4.54
C SER A 7 5.02 18.58 -5.34
N CYS A 8 5.23 18.66 -6.66
CA CYS A 8 5.32 17.48 -7.52
C CYS A 8 6.49 16.58 -7.13
N LEU A 9 7.66 17.15 -6.83
CA LEU A 9 8.82 16.40 -6.34
C LEU A 9 8.53 15.69 -5.02
N LEU A 10 7.90 16.37 -4.07
CA LEU A 10 7.50 15.76 -2.80
C LEU A 10 6.54 14.59 -3.04
N GLN A 11 5.50 14.80 -3.85
CA GLN A 11 4.54 13.75 -4.18
C GLN A 11 5.23 12.53 -4.80
N ARG A 12 6.12 12.74 -5.77
CA ARG A 12 6.90 11.65 -6.38
C ARG A 12 7.77 10.94 -5.36
N TYR A 13 8.42 11.66 -4.46
CA TYR A 13 9.27 11.07 -3.43
C TYR A 13 8.46 10.17 -2.49
N VAL A 14 7.36 10.66 -1.95
CA VAL A 14 6.57 9.93 -0.93
C VAL A 14 5.80 8.74 -1.50
N THR A 15 5.58 8.68 -2.82
CA THR A 15 4.93 7.55 -3.51
C THR A 15 5.91 6.64 -4.26
N THR A 16 7.22 6.76 -3.99
CA THR A 16 8.25 5.92 -4.59
C THR A 16 8.83 4.99 -3.53
N LEU A 17 8.69 3.68 -3.72
CA LEU A 17 9.39 2.72 -2.89
C LEU A 17 10.88 2.71 -3.26
N GLN A 18 11.74 2.83 -2.27
CA GLN A 18 13.19 2.94 -2.42
C GLN A 18 13.91 1.65 -2.02
N THR A 19 13.31 0.88 -1.11
CA THR A 19 13.79 -0.43 -0.70
C THR A 19 12.64 -1.41 -0.55
N PHE A 20 12.97 -2.69 -0.60
CA PHE A 20 12.02 -3.78 -0.44
C PHE A 20 11.92 -4.19 1.04
N CYS A 21 10.70 -4.31 1.55
CA CYS A 21 10.40 -5.05 2.78
C CYS A 21 9.62 -6.31 2.37
N SER A 22 10.18 -7.49 2.63
CA SER A 22 9.56 -8.77 2.25
C SER A 22 8.31 -9.09 3.08
N GLU A 23 8.29 -8.69 4.35
CA GLU A 23 7.18 -8.93 5.26
C GLU A 23 6.73 -7.64 5.95
N PRO A 24 6.05 -6.73 5.23
CA PRO A 24 5.37 -5.60 5.87
C PRO A 24 4.18 -6.14 6.66
N ARG A 25 4.04 -5.74 7.92
CA ARG A 25 2.92 -6.16 8.76
C ARG A 25 2.21 -4.97 9.37
N ARG A 26 0.89 -4.88 9.13
CA ARG A 26 0.04 -3.89 9.77
C ARG A 26 -0.17 -4.23 11.24
N PHE A 27 0.17 -3.29 12.11
CA PHE A 27 -0.21 -3.31 13.53
C PHE A 27 -1.21 -2.18 13.78
N GLY A 28 -2.21 -2.41 14.62
CA GLY A 28 -3.28 -1.45 14.91
C GLY A 28 -4.49 -1.57 13.98
N LYS A 29 -5.32 -0.51 13.96
CA LYS A 29 -6.52 -0.46 13.12
C LYS A 29 -6.15 -0.24 11.65
N VAL A 30 -6.98 -0.76 10.75
CA VAL A 30 -6.88 -0.49 9.31
C VAL A 30 -7.20 0.97 9.00
N SER A 31 -8.22 1.54 9.66
CA SER A 31 -8.69 2.90 9.40
C SER A 31 -7.69 4.00 9.79
N TYR A 32 -7.44 4.20 11.08
CA TYR A 32 -6.46 5.17 11.58
C TYR A 32 -5.82 4.70 12.89
N GLY A 33 -4.56 5.10 13.12
CA GLY A 33 -3.79 4.70 14.29
C GLY A 33 -3.20 3.29 14.19
N GLY A 34 -3.14 2.70 13.00
CA GLY A 34 -2.30 1.56 12.69
C GLY A 34 -1.15 1.96 11.76
N VAL A 35 -0.07 1.19 11.76
CA VAL A 35 1.12 1.43 10.91
C VAL A 35 1.68 0.11 10.40
N ASN A 36 2.29 0.13 9.22
CA ASN A 36 2.98 -1.04 8.66
C ASN A 36 4.43 -1.09 9.15
N ILE A 37 4.78 -2.13 9.91
CA ILE A 37 6.13 -2.37 10.42
C ILE A 37 6.81 -3.42 9.55
N CYS A 38 8.05 -3.16 9.13
CA CYS A 38 8.82 -4.15 8.41
C CYS A 38 9.32 -5.24 9.35
N MET A 39 9.08 -6.50 8.97
CA MET A 39 9.44 -7.69 9.75
C MET A 39 10.71 -8.41 9.24
N ASP A 40 11.39 -7.85 8.23
CA ASP A 40 12.63 -8.41 7.71
C ASP A 40 13.75 -8.45 8.77
N ASP A 41 14.59 -9.48 8.71
CA ASP A 41 15.69 -9.65 9.66
C ASP A 41 16.64 -8.43 9.69
N GLY A 42 17.07 -8.05 10.88
CA GLY A 42 17.91 -6.88 11.11
C GLY A 42 17.12 -5.58 11.27
N VAL A 43 15.96 -5.47 10.61
CA VAL A 43 15.07 -4.29 10.68
C VAL A 43 13.91 -4.50 11.64
N ALA A 44 13.48 -5.75 11.82
CA ALA A 44 12.36 -6.09 12.70
C ALA A 44 12.55 -5.58 14.14
N PRO A 45 11.44 -5.22 14.84
CA PRO A 45 11.49 -4.84 16.24
C PRO A 45 12.08 -5.96 17.11
N THR A 46 12.93 -5.59 18.06
CA THR A 46 13.50 -6.55 19.04
C THR A 46 12.64 -6.66 20.28
N LYS A 47 12.83 -7.74 21.04
CA LYS A 47 12.15 -7.90 22.33
C LYS A 47 12.54 -6.76 23.28
N GLY A 48 11.54 -6.11 23.89
CA GLY A 48 11.72 -4.97 24.78
C GLY A 48 11.91 -3.63 24.06
N CYS A 49 11.55 -3.54 22.77
CA CYS A 49 11.73 -2.30 22.01
C CYS A 49 10.98 -1.10 22.61
N VAL A 50 11.39 0.11 22.24
CA VAL A 50 10.68 1.33 22.64
C VAL A 50 10.12 2.00 21.38
N ILE A 51 8.84 2.36 21.43
CA ILE A 51 8.15 3.06 20.36
C ILE A 51 7.89 4.47 20.84
N TYR A 52 8.45 5.45 20.14
CA TYR A 52 8.21 6.85 20.42
C TYR A 52 7.22 7.42 19.41
N ALA A 53 6.11 7.94 19.89
CA ALA A 53 5.05 8.51 19.07
C ALA A 53 4.92 10.01 19.33
N TYR A 54 5.13 10.85 18.33
CA TYR A 54 4.98 12.30 18.41
C TYR A 54 3.73 12.77 17.66
N ASP A 55 2.83 13.46 18.37
CA ASP A 55 1.56 14.04 17.89
C ASP A 55 0.66 13.05 17.10
N HIS A 56 0.92 11.74 17.26
CA HIS A 56 0.26 10.68 16.51
C HIS A 56 -0.59 9.81 17.44
N HIS A 57 -1.87 9.68 17.13
CA HIS A 57 -2.81 8.87 17.91
C HIS A 57 -2.77 7.39 17.49
N LEU A 58 -1.67 6.70 17.84
CA LEU A 58 -1.61 5.25 17.67
C LEU A 58 -2.76 4.59 18.44
N SER A 59 -3.41 3.63 17.79
CA SER A 59 -4.57 2.95 18.35
C SER A 59 -4.19 2.09 19.56
N LYS A 60 -5.11 1.90 20.51
CA LYS A 60 -4.93 0.93 21.62
C LYS A 60 -4.66 -0.49 21.11
N LEU A 61 -5.17 -0.83 19.92
CA LEU A 61 -4.90 -2.10 19.27
C LEU A 61 -3.42 -2.23 18.87
N PHE A 62 -2.83 -1.15 18.34
CA PHE A 62 -1.42 -1.10 17.98
C PHE A 62 -0.54 -1.37 19.19
N THR A 63 -0.71 -0.61 20.28
CA THR A 63 0.13 -0.74 21.47
C THR A 63 0.01 -2.13 22.09
N ARG A 64 -1.21 -2.68 22.14
CA ARG A 64 -1.44 -4.06 22.62
C ARG A 64 -0.73 -5.10 21.76
N GLN A 65 -0.81 -5.00 20.44
CA GLN A 65 -0.17 -5.98 19.54
C GLN A 65 1.35 -5.88 19.62
N MET A 66 1.92 -4.67 19.61
CA MET A 66 3.38 -4.48 19.74
C MET A 66 3.91 -5.00 21.07
N ASN A 67 3.19 -4.78 22.17
CA ASN A 67 3.55 -5.35 23.46
C ASN A 67 3.40 -6.88 23.49
N ALA A 68 2.34 -7.44 22.90
CA ALA A 68 2.14 -8.88 22.85
C ALA A 68 3.26 -9.59 22.07
N HIS A 69 3.61 -9.07 20.89
CA HIS A 69 4.60 -9.68 20.00
C HIS A 69 6.05 -9.44 20.43
N PHE A 70 6.39 -8.21 20.82
CA PHE A 70 7.77 -7.80 21.05
C PHE A 70 8.03 -7.26 22.45
N LYS A 71 7.02 -7.24 23.34
CA LYS A 71 7.15 -6.61 24.67
C LYS A 71 7.58 -5.14 24.59
N CYS A 72 7.21 -4.46 23.52
CA CYS A 72 7.57 -3.05 23.38
C CYS A 72 6.80 -2.15 24.34
N ALA A 73 7.47 -1.10 24.80
CA ALA A 73 6.85 0.03 25.46
C ALA A 73 6.52 1.10 24.42
N THR A 74 5.37 1.79 24.55
CA THR A 74 5.03 2.93 23.70
C THR A 74 4.98 4.17 24.56
N ILE A 75 5.74 5.19 24.17
CA ILE A 75 5.83 6.48 24.83
C ILE A 75 5.28 7.52 23.87
N PHE A 76 4.23 8.20 24.29
CA PHE A 76 3.58 9.27 23.53
C PHE A 76 4.19 10.62 23.90
N PHE A 77 4.25 11.52 22.94
CA PHE A 77 4.65 12.92 23.03
C PHE A 77 3.75 13.79 22.14
N GLY A 78 3.62 15.09 22.45
CA GLY A 78 2.85 16.04 21.65
C GLY A 78 1.77 16.79 22.43
N LYS A 79 0.76 17.31 21.71
CA LYS A 79 -0.21 18.31 22.24
C LYS A 79 -1.01 17.85 23.47
N ASP A 80 -1.16 16.54 23.67
CA ASP A 80 -1.95 15.96 24.75
C ASP A 80 -1.21 15.80 26.08
N ILE A 81 0.08 16.17 26.14
CA ILE A 81 0.88 16.10 27.37
C ILE A 81 0.93 17.47 28.02
N SER A 82 0.49 17.55 29.29
CA SER A 82 0.27 18.76 30.08
C SER A 82 1.52 19.64 30.35
N THR A 83 2.67 19.30 29.79
CA THR A 83 3.92 20.02 30.01
C THR A 83 4.24 20.90 28.80
N HIS A 84 4.33 22.21 29.04
CA HIS A 84 4.53 23.26 28.04
C HIS A 84 5.77 23.10 27.13
N PHE A 85 6.66 22.14 27.42
CA PHE A 85 7.91 21.87 26.70
C PHE A 85 7.75 21.07 25.40
N PHE A 86 6.57 20.51 25.09
CA PHE A 86 6.38 19.53 23.99
C PHE A 86 5.44 20.02 22.87
N ARG A 87 5.61 21.27 22.42
CA ARG A 87 4.73 21.87 21.40
C ARG A 87 5.11 21.57 19.95
N ASP A 88 6.35 21.17 19.67
CA ASP A 88 6.88 20.89 18.33
C ASP A 88 7.87 19.72 18.32
N VAL A 89 8.26 19.26 17.12
CA VAL A 89 9.30 18.22 16.93
C VAL A 89 10.66 18.60 17.55
N GLY A 90 10.97 19.88 17.75
CA GLY A 90 12.19 20.31 18.40
C GLY A 90 12.27 19.88 19.88
N GLY A 91 11.14 19.90 20.59
CA GLY A 91 11.05 19.35 21.95
C GLY A 91 11.25 17.83 21.97
N PHE A 92 10.63 17.12 21.02
CA PHE A 92 10.77 15.67 20.85
C PHE A 92 12.23 15.26 20.56
N ASN A 93 12.91 16.02 19.70
CA ASN A 93 14.31 15.82 19.36
C ASN A 93 15.23 15.77 20.59
N LYS A 94 15.03 16.66 21.59
CA LYS A 94 15.82 16.66 22.83
C LYS A 94 15.63 15.40 23.68
N ILE A 95 14.45 14.80 23.63
CA ILE A 95 14.17 13.54 24.34
C ILE A 95 14.92 12.41 23.68
N LEU A 96 14.86 12.33 22.35
CA LEU A 96 15.62 11.32 21.60
C LEU A 96 17.11 11.45 21.88
N GLU A 97 17.64 12.66 22.00
CA GLU A 97 19.04 12.88 22.37
C GLU A 97 19.42 12.31 23.74
N THR A 98 18.47 12.24 24.67
CA THR A 98 18.71 11.78 26.05
C THR A 98 18.39 10.29 26.24
N HIS A 99 17.41 9.77 25.50
CA HIS A 99 16.81 8.46 25.74
C HIS A 99 16.79 7.54 24.52
N GLY A 100 17.28 7.99 23.37
CA GLY A 100 17.37 7.19 22.15
C GLY A 100 18.20 5.93 22.38
N ASN A 101 17.69 4.79 21.93
CA ASN A 101 18.38 3.51 21.99
C ASN A 101 18.37 2.82 20.62
N ASP A 102 19.28 1.86 20.43
CA ASP A 102 19.53 1.14 19.16
C ASP A 102 18.35 0.27 18.67
N SER A 103 17.23 0.23 19.40
CA SER A 103 16.08 -0.61 19.07
C SER A 103 14.75 0.15 18.99
N SER A 104 14.80 1.47 18.86
CA SER A 104 13.60 2.30 18.83
C SER A 104 12.88 2.31 17.47
N ILE A 105 11.55 2.43 17.51
CA ILE A 105 10.69 2.78 16.37
C ILE A 105 10.16 4.18 16.61
N LEU A 106 10.26 5.05 15.61
CA LEU A 106 9.73 6.40 15.70
C LEU A 106 8.47 6.52 14.83
N VAL A 107 7.42 7.09 15.38
CA VAL A 107 6.18 7.43 14.65
C VAL A 107 5.92 8.91 14.88
N LEU A 108 6.05 9.72 13.83
CA LEU A 108 5.87 11.16 13.94
C LEU A 108 4.73 11.60 13.03
N LYS A 109 3.79 12.37 13.58
CA LYS A 109 2.88 13.20 12.80
C LYS A 109 3.44 14.62 12.75
N MET A 110 3.61 15.16 11.55
CA MET A 110 4.22 16.46 11.30
C MET A 110 3.27 17.39 10.56
N GLU A 111 3.16 18.62 11.06
CA GLU A 111 2.40 19.72 10.45
C GLU A 111 3.35 20.90 10.16
N SER A 112 2.86 21.97 9.52
CA SER A 112 3.69 23.14 9.13
C SER A 112 4.60 23.70 10.23
N ARG A 113 4.15 23.67 11.49
CA ARG A 113 4.93 24.14 12.65
C ARG A 113 6.20 23.32 12.93
N ASP A 114 6.25 22.08 12.45
CA ASP A 114 7.28 21.10 12.77
C ASP A 114 8.42 21.07 11.73
N PHE A 115 8.16 21.49 10.48
CA PHE A 115 9.07 21.27 9.35
C PHE A 115 10.44 21.91 9.52
N LYS A 116 10.51 23.14 10.03
CA LYS A 116 11.78 23.81 10.34
C LYS A 116 12.68 23.03 11.32
N HIS A 117 12.07 22.23 12.20
CA HIS A 117 12.79 21.40 13.17
C HIS A 117 13.14 20.02 12.61
N PHE A 118 12.43 19.58 11.57
CA PHE A 118 12.66 18.31 10.91
C PHE A 118 14.01 18.28 10.18
N LEU A 119 14.55 19.43 9.76
CA LEU A 119 15.88 19.50 9.13
C LEU A 119 17.02 18.93 10.01
N ASN A 120 16.91 19.07 11.34
CA ASN A 120 17.90 18.56 12.30
C ASN A 120 17.66 17.10 12.70
N PHE A 121 16.47 16.57 12.42
CA PHE A 121 16.07 15.22 12.84
C PHE A 121 16.98 14.10 12.31
N PRO A 122 17.44 14.10 11.04
CA PRO A 122 18.33 13.06 10.52
C PRO A 122 19.62 12.89 11.35
N GLY A 123 20.29 14.00 11.69
CA GLY A 123 21.51 13.95 12.51
C GLY A 123 21.29 13.40 13.91
N ILE A 124 20.08 13.53 14.45
CA ILE A 124 19.72 12.95 15.75
C ILE A 124 19.56 11.44 15.63
N ILE A 125 18.76 10.96 14.67
CA ILE A 125 18.45 9.54 14.58
C ILE A 125 19.65 8.69 14.12
N ASP A 126 20.59 9.26 13.35
CA ASP A 126 21.78 8.54 12.89
C ASP A 126 22.64 8.05 14.07
N ARG A 127 22.68 8.84 15.16
CA ARG A 127 23.40 8.51 16.40
C ARG A 127 22.85 7.30 17.13
N PHE A 128 21.54 7.03 17.02
CA PHE A 128 20.84 6.00 17.79
C PHE A 128 20.46 4.78 16.95
N ALA A 129 20.92 4.71 15.70
CA ALA A 129 20.69 3.56 14.83
C ALA A 129 19.22 3.08 14.76
N ILE A 130 18.28 4.02 14.81
CA ILE A 130 16.84 3.76 14.84
C ILE A 130 16.47 2.84 13.68
N LYS A 131 15.81 1.72 13.97
CA LYS A 131 15.52 0.71 12.94
C LYS A 131 14.51 1.20 11.91
N GLN A 132 13.43 1.81 12.37
CA GLN A 132 12.30 2.20 11.54
C GLN A 132 11.74 3.56 11.97
N VAL A 133 11.46 4.40 10.98
CA VAL A 133 10.88 5.73 11.15
C VAL A 133 9.63 5.81 10.28
N ILE A 134 8.50 6.12 10.90
CA ILE A 134 7.22 6.34 10.25
C ILE A 134 6.89 7.82 10.36
N LEU A 135 6.66 8.46 9.21
CA LEU A 135 6.40 9.90 9.11
C LEU A 135 5.02 10.09 8.46
N GLU A 136 4.06 10.58 9.24
CA GLU A 136 2.79 11.13 8.74
C GLU A 136 3.00 12.64 8.49
N ILE A 137 3.12 13.03 7.22
CA ILE A 137 3.42 14.39 6.76
C ILE A 137 2.12 15.03 6.30
N TYR A 138 1.71 16.12 6.95
CA TYR A 138 0.57 16.93 6.56
C TYR A 138 1.02 18.25 5.93
N TYR A 139 0.89 18.37 4.62
CA TYR A 139 1.22 19.56 3.85
C TYR A 139 0.04 20.01 2.98
N ASP A 140 -0.60 21.11 3.36
CA ASP A 140 -1.68 21.75 2.58
C ASP A 140 -1.06 22.73 1.57
N ILE A 141 -1.11 22.41 0.27
CA ILE A 141 -0.50 23.25 -0.77
C ILE A 141 -1.09 24.66 -0.85
N GLU A 142 -2.35 24.85 -0.42
CA GLU A 142 -3.00 26.17 -0.42
C GLU A 142 -2.50 27.07 0.70
N LYS A 143 -2.01 26.47 1.80
CA LYS A 143 -1.59 27.18 3.02
C LYS A 143 -0.09 27.09 3.28
N GLY A 144 0.58 26.14 2.65
CA GLY A 144 2.00 25.85 2.81
C GLY A 144 2.87 26.87 2.08
N SER A 145 4.14 26.92 2.50
CA SER A 145 5.15 27.79 1.89
C SER A 145 6.19 27.00 1.11
N GLU A 146 6.89 27.67 0.19
CA GLU A 146 8.07 27.10 -0.49
C GLU A 146 9.14 26.64 0.52
N ALA A 147 9.30 27.37 1.63
CA ALA A 147 10.23 27.04 2.71
C ALA A 147 9.86 25.71 3.39
N ASP A 148 8.57 25.46 3.65
CA ASP A 148 8.10 24.19 4.22
C ASP A 148 8.45 23.01 3.31
N LEU A 149 8.18 23.12 2.00
CA LEU A 149 8.53 22.09 1.03
C LEU A 149 10.04 21.84 1.00
N PHE A 150 10.84 22.92 1.02
CA PHE A 150 12.29 22.82 1.05
C PHE A 150 12.79 22.10 2.30
N ASP A 151 12.25 22.43 3.48
CA ASP A 151 12.62 21.80 4.75
C ASP A 151 12.27 20.30 4.76
N ILE A 152 11.07 19.94 4.29
CA ILE A 152 10.64 18.54 4.17
C ILE A 152 11.56 17.78 3.21
N LEU A 153 11.73 18.27 1.98
CA LEU A 153 12.54 17.61 0.97
C LEU A 153 14.00 17.48 1.39
N SER A 154 14.56 18.51 2.04
CA SER A 154 15.93 18.49 2.56
C SER A 154 16.09 17.46 3.67
N ALA A 155 15.16 17.40 4.61
CA ALA A 155 15.18 16.40 5.67
C ALA A 155 15.02 14.97 5.12
N LEU A 156 14.13 14.75 4.14
CA LEU A 156 13.96 13.44 3.48
C LEU A 156 15.22 13.02 2.72
N ARG A 157 15.89 13.96 2.03
CA ARG A 157 17.18 13.72 1.40
C ARG A 157 18.26 13.37 2.42
N ASN A 158 18.33 14.11 3.52
CA ASN A 158 19.30 13.85 4.59
C ASN A 158 19.07 12.46 5.21
N LEU A 159 17.81 12.03 5.39
CA LEU A 159 17.46 10.66 5.82
C LEU A 159 17.99 9.61 4.83
N LEU A 160 17.86 9.86 3.54
CA LEU A 160 18.41 8.98 2.49
C LEU A 160 19.95 8.90 2.57
N ASP A 161 20.62 10.02 2.81
CA ASP A 161 22.09 10.09 2.94
C ASP A 161 22.59 9.24 4.11
N ILE A 162 21.85 9.22 5.23
CA ILE A 162 22.10 8.35 6.40
C ILE A 162 21.42 6.97 6.30
N LYS A 163 21.09 6.54 5.06
CA LYS A 163 20.64 5.18 4.71
C LYS A 163 19.25 4.78 5.22
N TYR A 164 18.33 5.73 5.37
CA TYR A 164 16.91 5.43 5.55
C TYR A 164 16.19 5.43 4.21
N TYR A 165 15.49 4.33 3.93
CA TYR A 165 14.82 4.11 2.64
C TYR A 165 13.33 3.86 2.86
N VAL A 166 12.49 4.48 2.03
CA VAL A 166 11.05 4.25 2.00
C VAL A 166 10.76 2.82 1.52
N TYR A 167 9.97 2.06 2.29
CA TYR A 167 9.53 0.71 1.94
C TYR A 167 8.01 0.54 1.90
N TRP A 168 7.27 1.54 2.40
CA TRP A 168 5.81 1.57 2.36
C TRP A 168 5.35 3.02 2.37
N PHE A 169 4.20 3.30 1.75
CA PHE A 169 3.49 4.55 1.93
C PHE A 169 1.97 4.32 1.99
N ASP A 170 1.29 5.18 2.75
CA ASP A 170 -0.18 5.25 2.80
C ASP A 170 -0.62 6.68 2.41
N ARG A 171 -1.75 6.77 1.70
CA ARG A 171 -2.48 8.03 1.51
C ARG A 171 -3.56 8.15 2.58
N ASN A 172 -3.35 8.98 3.58
CA ASN A 172 -4.26 9.08 4.73
C ASN A 172 -5.46 9.97 4.40
N ARG A 173 -6.59 9.31 4.11
CA ARG A 173 -7.87 9.99 3.84
C ARG A 173 -8.43 10.76 5.04
N THR A 174 -8.06 10.37 6.26
CA THR A 174 -8.56 10.99 7.50
C THR A 174 -8.04 12.40 7.76
N CYS A 175 -7.04 12.86 7.01
CA CYS A 175 -6.49 14.20 7.16
C CYS A 175 -7.27 15.25 6.35
N ASP A 176 -8.17 14.82 5.46
CA ASP A 176 -8.91 15.72 4.60
C ASP A 176 -10.37 15.86 5.07
N ASN A 177 -10.69 17.00 5.69
CA ASN A 177 -12.08 17.39 5.98
C ASN A 177 -12.77 18.00 4.74
N ARG A 178 -12.02 18.27 3.67
CA ARG A 178 -12.47 18.80 2.38
C ARG A 178 -12.38 17.67 1.36
N VAL A 179 -13.14 16.59 1.55
CA VAL A 179 -13.35 15.57 0.52
C VAL A 179 -14.08 16.23 -0.65
N ILE A 180 -13.35 16.94 -1.49
CA ILE A 180 -13.83 17.40 -2.78
C ILE A 180 -13.79 16.14 -3.65
N ALA A 181 -14.97 15.78 -4.16
CA ALA A 181 -15.28 14.51 -4.79
C ALA A 181 -14.36 14.07 -5.95
N ASP A 182 -13.49 14.96 -6.45
CA ASP A 182 -12.71 14.81 -7.69
C ASP A 182 -11.19 14.91 -7.52
N ASN A 183 -10.65 15.16 -6.31
CA ASN A 183 -9.20 15.31 -6.16
C ASN A 183 -8.47 13.96 -6.21
N LYS A 184 -7.40 13.87 -7.00
CA LYS A 184 -6.46 12.72 -7.06
C LYS A 184 -5.25 12.90 -6.12
N THR A 185 -5.24 14.00 -5.37
CA THR A 185 -4.12 14.46 -4.55
C THR A 185 -4.56 14.56 -3.09
N THR A 186 -3.75 14.03 -2.19
CA THR A 186 -3.93 14.15 -0.74
C THR A 186 -2.89 15.12 -0.17
N PRO A 187 -3.24 15.99 0.78
CA PRO A 187 -2.27 16.77 1.53
C PRO A 187 -1.51 15.93 2.57
N CYS A 188 -1.88 14.66 2.76
CA CYS A 188 -1.43 13.83 3.87
C CYS A 188 -0.90 12.47 3.41
N PHE A 189 0.38 12.24 3.65
CA PHE A 189 1.06 10.99 3.33
C PHE A 189 1.70 10.40 4.58
N THR A 190 1.57 9.10 4.77
CA THR A 190 2.43 8.36 5.69
C THR A 190 3.49 7.64 4.89
N ILE A 191 4.77 7.86 5.20
CA ILE A 191 5.88 7.07 4.66
C ILE A 191 6.53 6.27 5.77
N ASN A 192 6.83 5.00 5.49
CA ASN A 192 7.53 4.14 6.42
C ASN A 192 8.91 3.88 5.85
N MET A 193 9.91 4.24 6.64
CA MET A 193 11.31 4.17 6.29
C MET A 193 12.02 3.19 7.21
N MET A 194 12.96 2.44 6.66
CA MET A 194 13.85 1.58 7.44
C MET A 194 15.29 1.99 7.21
N ARG A 195 16.13 1.83 8.24
CA ARG A 195 17.58 1.96 8.06
C ARG A 195 18.10 0.73 7.34
N SER A 196 18.86 0.93 6.26
CA SER A 196 19.56 -0.17 5.61
C SER A 196 20.64 -0.70 6.54
N PHE A 197 20.58 -1.99 6.83
CA PHE A 197 21.67 -2.72 7.48
C PHE A 197 22.45 -3.45 6.39
N LYS A 198 23.78 -3.41 6.45
CA LYS A 198 24.62 -4.28 5.62
C LYS A 198 24.30 -5.74 5.98
N ARG A 199 23.41 -6.39 5.22
CA ARG A 199 23.38 -7.85 5.13
C ARG A 199 24.68 -8.24 4.42
N ASN A 200 25.58 -8.96 5.11
CA ASN A 200 26.66 -9.67 4.44
C ASN A 200 26.01 -10.78 3.59
N GLY A 201 25.69 -10.47 2.33
CA GLY A 201 25.10 -11.41 1.39
C GLY A 201 24.20 -10.71 0.37
N ASN A 202 24.19 -11.22 -0.86
CA ASN A 202 23.25 -10.81 -1.89
C ASN A 202 21.83 -10.91 -1.33
N VAL A 203 21.09 -9.80 -1.31
CA VAL A 203 19.65 -9.82 -1.11
C VAL A 203 19.05 -10.43 -2.37
N TYR A 204 19.05 -11.76 -2.43
CA TYR A 204 18.13 -12.45 -3.32
C TYR A 204 16.75 -12.06 -2.83
N LEU A 205 15.99 -11.36 -3.67
CA LEU A 205 14.55 -11.25 -3.51
C LEU A 205 14.07 -12.70 -3.37
N GLN A 206 13.78 -13.14 -2.15
CA GLN A 206 13.27 -14.47 -1.96
C GLN A 206 11.92 -14.44 -2.65
N LYS A 207 11.83 -15.12 -3.79
CA LYS A 207 10.57 -15.30 -4.49
C LYS A 207 9.64 -15.96 -3.48
N ILE A 208 8.70 -15.16 -2.99
CA ILE A 208 7.62 -15.67 -2.18
C ILE A 208 6.77 -16.40 -3.19
N ASP A 209 6.79 -17.73 -3.13
CA ASP A 209 5.92 -18.58 -3.93
C ASP A 209 4.79 -19.09 -3.05
N ILE A 210 3.61 -19.25 -3.66
CA ILE A 210 2.51 -20.00 -3.04
C ILE A 210 2.97 -21.46 -2.96
N PRO A 211 2.77 -22.16 -1.83
CA PRO A 211 3.12 -23.57 -1.75
C PRO A 211 2.55 -24.37 -2.93
N ASN A 212 3.42 -25.11 -3.65
CA ASN A 212 3.08 -25.87 -4.87
C ASN A 212 1.97 -26.92 -4.69
N ASN A 213 1.57 -27.20 -3.45
CA ASN A 213 0.53 -28.16 -3.09
C ASN A 213 -0.86 -27.52 -2.92
N ILE A 214 -1.05 -26.26 -3.34
CA ILE A 214 -2.33 -25.57 -3.30
C ILE A 214 -2.86 -25.46 -4.73
N PRO A 215 -3.67 -26.42 -5.20
CA PRO A 215 -4.30 -26.30 -6.50
C PRO A 215 -5.22 -25.07 -6.52
N PRO A 216 -5.35 -24.37 -7.65
CA PRO A 216 -6.47 -23.46 -7.83
C PRO A 216 -7.77 -24.23 -7.59
N LEU A 217 -8.69 -23.69 -6.78
CA LEU A 217 -9.87 -24.44 -6.34
C LEU A 217 -10.81 -24.83 -7.49
N GLY A 218 -10.68 -24.18 -8.65
CA GLY A 218 -10.98 -24.79 -9.96
C GLY A 218 -12.41 -25.27 -10.15
N GLY A 219 -13.35 -24.79 -9.33
CA GLY A 219 -14.74 -25.23 -9.29
C GLY A 219 -14.99 -26.56 -8.56
N GLU A 220 -13.99 -27.19 -7.93
CA GLU A 220 -14.20 -28.35 -7.06
C GLU A 220 -14.73 -27.92 -5.69
N HIS A 221 -15.66 -28.70 -5.13
CA HIS A 221 -16.18 -28.43 -3.80
C HIS A 221 -15.09 -28.65 -2.74
N VAL A 222 -14.64 -27.57 -2.11
CA VAL A 222 -13.61 -27.60 -1.08
C VAL A 222 -14.24 -27.52 0.30
N GLU A 223 -13.89 -28.49 1.15
CA GLU A 223 -14.34 -28.50 2.53
C GLU A 223 -13.99 -27.19 3.25
N ARG A 224 -14.94 -26.67 4.05
CA ARG A 224 -14.82 -25.36 4.73
C ARG A 224 -13.50 -25.18 5.50
N GLY A 225 -13.03 -26.21 6.20
CA GLY A 225 -11.76 -26.15 6.95
C GLY A 225 -10.54 -25.93 6.05
N LYS A 226 -10.52 -26.57 4.88
CA LYS A 226 -9.46 -26.37 3.86
C LYS A 226 -9.56 -25.00 3.20
N LEU A 227 -10.78 -24.55 2.91
CA LEU A 227 -11.03 -23.23 2.33
C LEU A 227 -10.44 -22.13 3.24
N LEU A 228 -10.76 -22.14 4.54
CA LEU A 228 -10.22 -21.18 5.51
C LEU A 228 -8.69 -21.20 5.55
N LYS A 229 -8.09 -22.38 5.59
CA LYS A 229 -6.62 -22.52 5.55
C LYS A 229 -6.03 -21.89 4.28
N TYR A 230 -6.63 -22.12 3.12
CA TYR A 230 -6.16 -21.53 1.87
C TYR A 230 -6.34 -20.01 1.86
N GLN A 231 -7.47 -19.49 2.33
CA GLN A 231 -7.69 -18.04 2.44
C GLN A 231 -6.58 -17.36 3.23
N ASP A 232 -6.18 -17.91 4.38
CA ASP A 232 -5.11 -17.34 5.19
C ASP A 232 -3.75 -17.39 4.48
N ILE A 233 -3.47 -18.47 3.76
CA ILE A 233 -2.22 -18.61 2.98
C ILE A 233 -2.20 -17.60 1.82
N TYR A 234 -3.28 -17.49 1.05
CA TYR A 234 -3.38 -16.52 -0.05
C TYR A 234 -3.34 -15.09 0.46
N LEU A 235 -4.04 -14.78 1.55
CA LEU A 235 -4.00 -13.46 2.17
C LEU A 235 -2.58 -13.12 2.61
N ASN A 236 -1.88 -14.04 3.26
CA ASN A 236 -0.48 -13.86 3.64
C ASN A 236 0.43 -13.68 2.42
N TYR A 237 0.16 -14.38 1.31
CA TYR A 237 0.92 -14.25 0.07
C TYR A 237 0.74 -12.88 -0.58
N ILE A 238 -0.50 -12.45 -0.82
CA ILE A 238 -0.80 -11.17 -1.49
C ILE A 238 -0.47 -9.95 -0.62
N SER A 239 -0.40 -10.13 0.71
CA SER A 239 -0.02 -9.05 1.65
C SER A 239 1.48 -8.79 1.68
N LYS A 240 2.30 -9.65 1.06
CA LYS A 240 3.74 -9.45 0.98
C LYS A 240 4.08 -8.69 -0.31
N HIS A 241 5.08 -7.81 -0.23
CA HIS A 241 5.64 -7.27 -1.47
C HIS A 241 6.33 -8.38 -2.24
N GLN A 242 6.09 -8.42 -3.55
CA GLN A 242 6.79 -9.34 -4.45
C GLN A 242 7.75 -8.59 -5.36
N ILE A 243 7.48 -7.31 -5.61
CA ILE A 243 8.20 -6.44 -6.55
C ILE A 243 8.38 -5.07 -5.89
N LEU A 244 9.53 -4.44 -6.15
CA LEU A 244 9.76 -3.05 -5.81
C LEU A 244 9.23 -2.15 -6.94
N CYS A 245 8.12 -1.45 -6.69
CA CYS A 245 7.57 -0.49 -7.65
C CYS A 245 8.15 0.91 -7.42
N LYS A 246 8.90 1.44 -8.38
CA LYS A 246 9.50 2.78 -8.30
C LYS A 246 8.57 3.88 -8.78
N GLN A 247 7.65 3.56 -9.68
CA GLN A 247 6.67 4.50 -10.18
C GLN A 247 5.27 4.00 -9.87
N SER A 248 4.66 4.47 -8.79
CA SER A 248 3.25 4.22 -8.51
C SER A 248 2.40 5.36 -9.07
N VAL A 249 1.29 5.03 -9.73
CA VAL A 249 0.28 6.00 -10.17
C VAL A 249 -1.07 5.69 -9.53
N ARG A 250 -1.73 6.74 -9.06
CA ARG A 250 -3.09 6.68 -8.52
C ARG A 250 -4.09 6.74 -9.67
N LEU A 251 -4.91 5.70 -9.81
CA LEU A 251 -6.01 5.67 -10.77
C LEU A 251 -7.36 5.70 -10.02
N GLY A 252 -8.33 6.44 -10.56
CA GLY A 252 -9.63 6.75 -9.98
C GLY A 252 -9.60 7.94 -9.03
N VAL A 253 -10.78 8.47 -8.70
CA VAL A 253 -10.96 9.56 -7.73
C VAL A 253 -10.76 9.07 -6.29
N ASP A 254 -10.37 9.92 -5.34
CA ASP A 254 -10.02 9.52 -3.97
C ASP A 254 -11.20 9.00 -3.09
N GLN A 255 -12.33 8.68 -3.70
CA GLN A 255 -13.43 7.93 -3.11
C GLN A 255 -13.17 6.40 -3.12
N ASP A 256 -14.20 5.64 -2.74
CA ASP A 256 -14.19 4.19 -2.73
C ASP A 256 -13.99 3.62 -4.14
N GLY A 257 -12.91 2.84 -4.33
CA GLY A 257 -12.59 2.18 -5.62
C GLY A 257 -11.31 2.62 -6.34
N SER A 258 -10.65 3.71 -5.96
CA SER A 258 -9.32 4.07 -6.52
C SER A 258 -8.19 3.20 -5.97
N ARG A 259 -7.15 2.95 -6.78
CA ARG A 259 -6.03 2.08 -6.44
C ARG A 259 -4.70 2.66 -6.94
N GLU A 260 -3.62 2.31 -6.23
CA GLU A 260 -2.25 2.51 -6.69
C GLU A 260 -1.89 1.40 -7.69
N VAL A 261 -1.39 1.77 -8.85
CA VAL A 261 -0.98 0.83 -9.91
C VAL A 261 0.49 1.03 -10.22
N CYS A 262 1.23 -0.07 -10.30
CA CYS A 262 2.64 0.02 -10.66
C CYS A 262 2.81 0.39 -12.14
N HIS A 263 3.56 1.46 -12.37
CA HIS A 263 3.81 2.06 -13.67
C HIS A 263 5.25 1.80 -14.17
N ASP A 264 6.04 1.00 -13.46
CA ASP A 264 7.36 0.57 -13.94
C ASP A 264 7.22 -0.21 -15.25
N VAL A 265 8.14 0.01 -16.18
CA VAL A 265 8.10 -0.50 -17.57
C VAL A 265 7.77 -2.00 -17.70
N PRO A 266 8.25 -2.91 -16.83
CA PRO A 266 7.92 -4.34 -16.89
C PRO A 266 6.48 -4.69 -16.45
N PHE A 267 5.86 -3.85 -15.63
CA PHE A 267 4.54 -4.11 -15.01
C PHE A 267 3.44 -3.21 -15.56
N ARG A 268 3.82 -2.12 -16.22
CA ARG A 268 2.90 -1.17 -16.86
C ARG A 268 2.04 -1.89 -17.90
N PRO A 269 0.70 -1.81 -17.82
CA PRO A 269 -0.18 -2.33 -18.86
C PRO A 269 0.15 -1.72 -20.22
N ARG A 270 0.07 -2.54 -21.29
CA ARG A 270 0.30 -2.09 -22.67
C ARG A 270 -0.79 -2.66 -23.56
N SER A 271 -1.33 -1.82 -24.45
CA SER A 271 -2.32 -2.26 -25.42
C SER A 271 -1.74 -3.36 -26.34
N ALA A 272 -2.46 -4.45 -26.64
CA ALA A 272 -3.77 -4.83 -26.13
C ALA A 272 -3.66 -5.47 -24.73
N CYS A 273 -4.23 -4.81 -23.70
CA CYS A 273 -4.24 -5.28 -22.31
C CYS A 273 -5.65 -5.62 -21.83
N ILE A 274 -5.75 -6.54 -20.88
CA ILE A 274 -7.01 -6.99 -20.28
C ILE A 274 -7.05 -6.61 -18.81
N VAL A 275 -8.12 -5.92 -18.41
CA VAL A 275 -8.36 -5.51 -17.03
C VAL A 275 -9.66 -6.14 -16.54
N TYR A 276 -9.58 -6.84 -15.40
CA TYR A 276 -10.75 -7.28 -14.65
C TYR A 276 -10.92 -6.42 -13.41
N SER A 277 -12.10 -5.81 -13.27
CA SER A 277 -12.47 -5.04 -12.08
C SER A 277 -13.72 -5.61 -11.45
N PHE A 278 -13.56 -6.18 -10.26
CA PHE A 278 -14.66 -6.68 -9.45
C PHE A 278 -14.95 -5.67 -8.36
N GLY A 279 -16.21 -5.25 -8.20
CA GLY A 279 -16.57 -4.52 -7.00
C GLY A 279 -18.02 -4.09 -6.89
N ARG A 280 -18.34 -3.38 -5.79
CA ARG A 280 -19.69 -2.90 -5.46
C ARG A 280 -19.83 -1.37 -5.46
N SER A 281 -18.78 -0.63 -5.83
CA SER A 281 -18.81 0.84 -5.93
C SER A 281 -19.73 1.30 -7.07
N TYR A 282 -20.35 2.47 -6.94
CA TYR A 282 -21.28 3.01 -7.93
C TYR A 282 -20.59 3.72 -9.13
N GLY A 283 -19.28 3.94 -9.07
CA GLY A 283 -18.52 4.70 -10.08
C GLY A 283 -17.54 3.84 -10.89
N LEU A 284 -17.13 4.38 -12.05
CA LEU A 284 -16.17 3.76 -12.98
C LEU A 284 -14.83 4.53 -13.07
N SER A 285 -14.54 5.43 -12.13
CA SER A 285 -13.39 6.34 -12.26
C SER A 285 -12.04 5.65 -12.43
N PHE A 286 -11.83 4.50 -11.75
CA PHE A 286 -10.62 3.70 -11.91
C PHE A 286 -10.56 3.06 -13.29
N GLU A 287 -11.68 2.49 -13.72
CA GLU A 287 -11.87 1.77 -14.98
C GLU A 287 -11.71 2.72 -16.19
N GLU A 288 -12.19 3.95 -16.07
CA GLU A 288 -11.99 4.99 -17.06
C GLU A 288 -10.55 5.51 -17.07
N ASP A 289 -9.92 5.69 -15.90
CA ASP A 289 -8.53 6.15 -15.84
C ASP A 289 -7.56 5.11 -16.42
N ILE A 290 -7.76 3.82 -16.15
CA ILE A 290 -6.91 2.76 -16.69
C ILE A 290 -7.10 2.60 -18.21
N GLU A 291 -8.33 2.72 -18.69
CA GLU A 291 -8.64 2.73 -20.13
C GLU A 291 -7.97 3.93 -20.82
N ARG A 292 -8.16 5.15 -20.30
CA ARG A 292 -7.57 6.36 -20.87
C ARG A 292 -6.05 6.36 -20.82
N SER A 293 -5.45 5.79 -19.77
CA SER A 293 -4.00 5.81 -19.58
C SER A 293 -3.27 4.75 -20.41
N TYR A 294 -3.90 3.61 -20.69
CA TYR A 294 -3.21 2.45 -21.28
C TYR A 294 -3.91 1.83 -22.49
N GLY A 295 -5.14 2.22 -22.81
CA GLY A 295 -5.92 1.68 -23.92
C GLY A 295 -6.29 0.20 -23.74
N CYS A 296 -6.63 -0.20 -22.51
CA CYS A 296 -7.01 -1.59 -22.18
C CYS A 296 -8.48 -1.88 -22.44
N GLU A 297 -8.78 -3.15 -22.74
CA GLU A 297 -10.15 -3.69 -22.64
C GLU A 297 -10.47 -3.96 -21.16
N VAL A 298 -11.50 -3.30 -20.64
CA VAL A 298 -11.88 -3.36 -19.22
C VAL A 298 -13.21 -4.10 -19.07
N SER A 299 -13.20 -5.19 -18.33
CA SER A 299 -14.40 -5.92 -17.93
C SER A 299 -14.71 -5.63 -16.46
N VAL A 300 -15.86 -5.00 -16.23
CA VAL A 300 -16.35 -4.60 -14.91
C VAL A 300 -17.43 -5.56 -14.46
N PHE A 301 -17.26 -6.18 -13.30
CA PHE A 301 -18.18 -7.16 -12.73
C PHE A 301 -18.77 -6.56 -11.46
N ASN A 302 -19.99 -6.02 -11.58
CA ASN A 302 -20.63 -5.25 -10.52
C ASN A 302 -22.16 -5.39 -10.60
N PRO A 303 -22.79 -6.09 -9.64
CA PRO A 303 -24.24 -6.27 -9.62
C PRO A 303 -25.01 -5.01 -9.18
N SER A 304 -24.33 -3.99 -8.64
CA SER A 304 -24.92 -2.79 -8.07
C SER A 304 -24.96 -1.60 -9.04
N ILE A 305 -24.21 -1.61 -10.14
CA ILE A 305 -24.24 -0.55 -11.16
C ILE A 305 -25.55 -0.61 -11.94
N ASN A 306 -26.22 0.54 -12.10
CA ASN A 306 -27.40 0.66 -12.93
C ASN A 306 -27.00 1.10 -14.35
N LEU A 307 -27.59 0.47 -15.38
CA LEU A 307 -27.25 0.58 -16.80
C LEU A 307 -27.44 1.98 -17.42
N THR A 308 -27.87 2.99 -16.67
CA THR A 308 -27.92 4.37 -17.15
C THR A 308 -26.54 4.98 -17.45
N TYR A 309 -25.44 4.31 -17.08
CA TYR A 309 -24.06 4.69 -17.39
C TYR A 309 -23.54 4.16 -18.75
N SER A 310 -24.42 3.68 -19.64
CA SER A 310 -24.09 2.90 -20.85
C SER A 310 -23.28 3.60 -21.96
N ASN A 311 -22.66 4.76 -21.73
CA ASN A 311 -21.98 5.56 -22.76
C ASN A 311 -20.53 5.98 -22.43
N THR A 312 -19.83 5.34 -21.48
CA THR A 312 -18.50 5.81 -21.05
C THR A 312 -17.36 5.50 -22.03
N SER A 313 -17.26 4.30 -22.60
CA SER A 313 -16.28 3.94 -23.65
C SER A 313 -16.63 2.59 -24.31
N ILE A 314 -16.23 2.40 -25.58
CA ILE A 314 -16.34 1.09 -26.27
C ILE A 314 -15.43 0.00 -25.67
N HIS A 315 -14.40 0.41 -24.93
CA HIS A 315 -13.42 -0.48 -24.31
C HIS A 315 -13.84 -0.94 -22.90
N ILE A 316 -14.93 -0.40 -22.34
CA ILE A 316 -15.43 -0.75 -21.00
C ILE A 316 -16.73 -1.54 -21.14
N LYS A 317 -16.73 -2.78 -20.64
CA LYS A 317 -17.90 -3.67 -20.65
C LYS A 317 -18.32 -3.98 -19.22
N VAL A 318 -19.60 -3.77 -18.91
CA VAL A 318 -20.16 -3.99 -17.57
C VAL A 318 -21.00 -5.26 -17.55
N TYR A 319 -20.77 -6.10 -16.54
CA TYR A 319 -21.44 -7.37 -16.30
C TYR A 319 -22.09 -7.37 -14.91
N HIS A 320 -23.33 -7.85 -14.82
CA HIS A 320 -24.16 -7.79 -13.60
C HIS A 320 -24.12 -9.11 -12.82
N PHE A 321 -22.90 -9.60 -12.56
CA PHE A 321 -22.65 -10.75 -11.71
C PHE A 321 -21.39 -10.50 -10.88
N GLU A 322 -21.20 -11.26 -9.80
CA GLU A 322 -20.07 -11.14 -8.89
C GLU A 322 -19.16 -12.36 -8.95
N ILE A 323 -17.92 -12.23 -8.48
CA ILE A 323 -16.99 -13.36 -8.35
C ILE A 323 -17.40 -14.23 -7.15
N GLY A 324 -17.40 -15.54 -7.34
CA GLY A 324 -17.67 -16.51 -6.28
C GLY A 324 -16.70 -17.68 -6.31
N VAL A 325 -16.63 -18.39 -5.18
CA VAL A 325 -15.86 -19.66 -5.06
C VAL A 325 -16.47 -20.76 -5.94
N GLN A 326 -17.77 -20.68 -6.20
CA GLN A 326 -18.50 -21.58 -7.07
C GLN A 326 -19.51 -20.79 -7.90
N ASN A 327 -19.92 -21.38 -9.02
CA ASN A 327 -21.02 -20.82 -9.80
C ASN A 327 -22.33 -21.03 -9.06
N GLY A 328 -23.22 -20.03 -9.06
CA GLY A 328 -24.50 -20.14 -8.39
C GLY A 328 -25.20 -18.80 -8.24
N VAL A 329 -26.02 -18.71 -7.20
CA VAL A 329 -26.72 -17.48 -6.82
C VAL A 329 -26.55 -17.24 -5.33
N ALA A 330 -26.47 -15.97 -4.95
CA ALA A 330 -26.45 -15.54 -3.56
C ALA A 330 -27.42 -14.37 -3.35
N GLU A 331 -27.96 -14.27 -2.15
CA GLU A 331 -28.82 -13.15 -1.75
C GLU A 331 -27.97 -12.04 -1.11
N PHE A 332 -27.97 -10.86 -1.71
CA PHE A 332 -27.36 -9.64 -1.16
C PHE A 332 -28.37 -8.51 -1.15
N ASP A 333 -28.58 -7.88 0.01
CA ASP A 333 -29.48 -6.73 0.15
C ASP A 333 -30.88 -6.95 -0.46
N ASN A 334 -31.47 -8.14 -0.23
CA ASN A 334 -32.73 -8.61 -0.81
C ASN A 334 -32.75 -8.68 -2.35
N LYS A 335 -31.59 -8.88 -2.97
CA LYS A 335 -31.42 -9.14 -4.40
C LYS A 335 -30.68 -10.46 -4.61
N THR A 336 -31.22 -11.28 -5.50
CA THR A 336 -30.50 -12.45 -6.01
C THR A 336 -29.42 -12.01 -7.00
N VAL A 337 -28.17 -12.29 -6.68
CA VAL A 337 -26.99 -12.00 -7.50
C VAL A 337 -26.40 -13.29 -8.03
N GLU A 338 -26.11 -13.33 -9.33
CA GLU A 338 -25.38 -14.43 -9.95
C GLU A 338 -23.91 -14.40 -9.51
N LEU A 339 -23.39 -15.54 -9.09
CA LEU A 339 -21.98 -15.76 -8.77
C LEU A 339 -21.31 -16.59 -9.86
N ARG A 340 -20.13 -16.17 -10.31
CA ARG A 340 -19.30 -16.91 -11.26
C ARG A 340 -17.88 -17.11 -10.74
N THR A 341 -17.33 -18.29 -10.97
CA THR A 341 -15.89 -18.52 -10.75
C THR A 341 -15.09 -17.77 -11.79
N LEU A 342 -13.85 -17.41 -11.44
CA LEU A 342 -12.95 -16.73 -12.37
C LEU A 342 -12.74 -17.55 -13.66
N LYS A 343 -12.59 -18.87 -13.54
CA LYS A 343 -12.44 -19.79 -14.68
C LYS A 343 -13.64 -19.71 -15.64
N LYS A 344 -14.86 -19.64 -15.09
CA LYS A 344 -16.07 -19.46 -15.89
C LYS A 344 -16.05 -18.11 -16.61
N ILE A 345 -15.70 -17.04 -15.90
CA ILE A 345 -15.59 -15.69 -16.49
C ILE A 345 -14.58 -15.67 -17.63
N GLN A 346 -13.38 -16.21 -17.43
CA GLN A 346 -12.38 -16.30 -18.49
C GLN A 346 -12.88 -17.12 -19.69
N THR A 347 -13.61 -18.21 -19.47
CA THR A 347 -14.18 -19.01 -20.55
C THR A 347 -15.26 -18.25 -21.32
N ASP A 348 -16.22 -17.66 -20.59
CA ASP A 348 -17.34 -16.90 -21.18
C ASP A 348 -16.85 -15.70 -22.00
N LEU A 349 -15.71 -15.10 -21.63
CA LEU A 349 -15.10 -13.96 -22.33
C LEU A 349 -14.03 -14.36 -23.37
N GLY A 350 -13.74 -15.66 -23.53
CA GLY A 350 -12.68 -16.12 -24.46
C GLY A 350 -11.26 -15.72 -24.03
N HIS A 351 -11.03 -15.61 -22.73
CA HIS A 351 -9.78 -15.22 -22.08
C HIS A 351 -9.03 -16.39 -21.41
N THR A 352 -9.43 -17.65 -21.63
CA THR A 352 -8.85 -18.84 -20.97
C THR A 352 -7.33 -18.94 -21.11
N ASN A 353 -6.76 -18.50 -22.23
CA ASN A 353 -5.31 -18.51 -22.50
C ASN A 353 -4.74 -17.09 -22.63
N LYS A 354 -5.43 -16.09 -22.08
CA LYS A 354 -4.99 -14.70 -22.12
C LYS A 354 -4.51 -14.25 -20.74
N ARG A 355 -3.44 -13.47 -20.73
CA ARG A 355 -2.96 -12.80 -19.53
C ARG A 355 -3.96 -11.72 -19.12
N ILE A 356 -4.26 -11.66 -17.83
CA ILE A 356 -4.93 -10.52 -17.21
C ILE A 356 -3.82 -9.58 -16.71
N ASP A 357 -3.77 -8.35 -17.23
CA ASP A 357 -2.72 -7.38 -16.88
C ASP A 357 -3.00 -6.70 -15.54
N VAL A 358 -4.27 -6.43 -15.25
CA VAL A 358 -4.70 -5.86 -13.96
C VAL A 358 -5.95 -6.57 -13.46
N LEU A 359 -5.87 -7.02 -12.21
CA LEU A 359 -6.99 -7.57 -11.46
C LEU A 359 -7.26 -6.66 -10.25
N LYS A 360 -8.36 -5.92 -10.30
CA LYS A 360 -8.87 -5.15 -9.16
C LYS A 360 -10.01 -5.92 -8.50
N ILE A 361 -9.96 -6.01 -7.18
CA ILE A 361 -10.98 -6.68 -6.36
C ILE A 361 -11.41 -5.71 -5.27
N ASP A 362 -12.72 -5.51 -5.18
CA ASP A 362 -13.40 -4.59 -4.26
C ASP A 362 -14.82 -5.08 -3.94
N VAL A 363 -14.94 -6.35 -3.55
CA VAL A 363 -16.22 -7.07 -3.39
C VAL A 363 -16.73 -7.08 -1.93
N GLY A 364 -16.23 -6.15 -1.11
CA GLY A 364 -16.63 -6.02 0.29
C GLY A 364 -16.26 -7.24 1.15
N ASP A 365 -17.19 -7.73 1.98
CA ASP A 365 -16.91 -8.80 2.96
C ASP A 365 -16.57 -10.17 2.34
N ASN A 366 -16.76 -10.33 1.01
CA ASN A 366 -16.51 -11.58 0.30
C ASN A 366 -15.11 -11.70 -0.29
N GLU A 367 -14.26 -10.68 -0.20
CA GLU A 367 -12.92 -10.67 -0.82
C GLU A 367 -12.09 -11.86 -0.40
N LYS A 368 -12.05 -12.13 0.92
CA LYS A 368 -11.31 -13.26 1.47
C LYS A 368 -11.79 -14.59 0.91
N GLN A 369 -13.09 -14.72 0.67
CA GLN A 369 -13.66 -15.95 0.16
C GLN A 369 -13.27 -16.19 -1.30
N ALA A 370 -13.15 -15.14 -2.10
CA ALA A 370 -12.79 -15.24 -3.51
C ALA A 370 -11.29 -15.48 -3.76
N LEU A 371 -10.39 -15.18 -2.80
CA LEU A 371 -8.93 -15.31 -2.96
C LEU A 371 -8.47 -16.67 -3.53
N PRO A 372 -8.99 -17.83 -3.10
CA PRO A 372 -8.49 -19.11 -3.60
C PRO A 372 -8.79 -19.40 -5.07
N GLU A 373 -9.80 -18.75 -5.67
CA GLU A 373 -10.09 -18.84 -7.11
C GLU A 373 -9.11 -18.00 -7.94
N MET A 374 -8.44 -17.02 -7.32
CA MET A 374 -7.58 -16.07 -8.03
C MET A 374 -6.19 -16.63 -8.36
N ASN A 375 -5.83 -17.80 -7.82
CA ASN A 375 -4.59 -18.50 -8.17
C ASN A 375 -4.55 -18.96 -9.62
N ILE A 376 -5.70 -18.99 -10.32
CA ILE A 376 -5.77 -19.33 -11.74
C ILE A 376 -5.15 -18.24 -12.63
N ILE A 377 -5.07 -16.98 -12.17
CA ILE A 377 -4.47 -15.87 -12.94
C ILE A 377 -2.94 -15.96 -12.91
N TRP A 378 -2.39 -16.55 -11.84
CA TRP A 378 -0.96 -16.65 -11.62
C TRP A 378 -0.48 -18.08 -11.81
N GLY A 379 -0.88 -18.71 -12.92
CA GLY A 379 -0.12 -19.80 -13.48
C GLY A 379 1.31 -19.32 -13.70
N ILE A 380 2.20 -19.64 -12.76
CA ILE A 380 3.65 -19.54 -12.89
C ILE A 380 4.04 -20.61 -13.93
N GLU A 381 3.70 -20.37 -15.18
CA GLU A 381 4.46 -20.90 -16.31
C GLU A 381 5.45 -19.81 -16.72
N GLN A 382 6.71 -20.02 -16.30
CA GLN A 382 7.90 -19.54 -16.98
C GLN A 382 7.99 -18.02 -17.26
N CYS A 383 8.29 -17.25 -16.21
CA CYS A 383 9.23 -16.13 -16.35
C CYS A 383 10.62 -16.56 -15.83
N CYS A 384 11.15 -17.66 -16.36
CA CYS A 384 12.58 -17.78 -16.58
C CYS A 384 12.78 -17.59 -18.08
N PRO A 385 13.22 -16.42 -18.56
CA PRO A 385 14.00 -16.42 -19.77
C PRO A 385 15.39 -16.95 -19.37
N ASP A 386 15.65 -18.23 -19.60
CA ASP A 386 17.02 -18.76 -19.74
C ASP A 386 17.74 -18.18 -20.99
N LYS A 387 17.32 -16.99 -21.45
CA LYS A 387 17.93 -16.18 -22.51
C LYS A 387 17.64 -14.69 -22.27
N CYS A 388 18.05 -14.17 -21.12
CA CYS A 388 18.47 -12.77 -21.08
C CYS A 388 19.99 -12.76 -21.17
N ASP A 389 20.51 -13.00 -22.38
CA ASP A 389 21.78 -12.40 -22.75
C ASP A 389 21.64 -10.90 -22.48
N ILE A 390 22.41 -10.41 -21.52
CA ILE A 390 22.68 -8.99 -21.35
C ILE A 390 23.88 -8.74 -22.27
N PRO A 391 23.75 -8.10 -23.44
CA PRO A 391 24.89 -7.40 -23.98
C PRO A 391 25.14 -6.24 -23.02
N SER A 392 26.19 -6.38 -22.24
CA SER A 392 26.90 -5.27 -21.61
C SER A 392 27.08 -4.17 -22.65
N LEU A 393 26.49 -3.00 -22.46
CA LEU A 393 26.89 -1.79 -23.18
C LEU A 393 26.54 -0.56 -22.34
N LEU A 394 27.60 -0.07 -21.71
CA LEU A 394 27.96 1.31 -21.33
C LEU A 394 27.02 2.13 -20.45
#